data_AF-A0A8S1W9D8-F1
#
_entry.id   AF-A0A8S1W9D8-F1
#
_cell.length_a   1.000
_cell.length_b   1.000
_cell.length_c   1.000
_cell.angle_alpha   90.00
_cell.angle_beta   90.00
_cell.angle_gamma   90.00
#
_symmetry.space_group_name_H-M   'P 1'
#
loop_
_entity.id
_entity.type
_entity.pdbx_description
1 polymer ?
#
loop_
_entity_poly.entity_id
_entity_poly.type
_entity_poly.pdbx_seq_one_letter_code
_entity_poly.pdbx_strand_id
1 'polypeptide(L)'
;MQQDSRIFFYQLFTQLQKQGLQKQAIECLNQAIKLNQTDIYFYGLKSMYLEQIGLIQESIDCWDQGIENNKYNILYYIEKAKTLEKNGKLNEIIQCWDQGIKRNLKNSNFYREIIKALQKQNRFEEVIIYCDKIIQLNSQAMEFYNDKAQALKELKRFDKVIDCWAEAIEIHQSYAHFFSQLAQALKKLNRIEEAIQIFDQGILKNKHNINFYFEKALFLTQLQRFTEVLECWDQGIENNTQIINFYDEKSKFLVEQGQIEQALELWDLGISYNKHNISFYTFKTSLLDDLEMNDEIIQCWNKGIEFNKSEVNFYREKTNALFKQDRFSEILECWDEGTKVNRNNQNFFFYKALYLSQNERSDEALSCWDQFCSQNLENIDHYQWKGKLLLLLFISQDFN
;
A
#
# COMPACT_ATOMS: atom_id res chain seq x y z
N MET A 1 19.80 -40.06 1.13
CA MET A 1 19.31 -40.82 -0.05
C MET A 1 19.04 -39.93 -1.27
N GLN A 2 18.04 -39.04 -1.28
CA GLN A 2 17.81 -38.16 -2.46
C GLN A 2 18.95 -37.16 -2.71
N GLN A 3 19.50 -36.51 -1.68
CA GLN A 3 20.66 -35.59 -1.81
C GLN A 3 21.92 -36.30 -2.32
N ASP A 4 22.22 -37.50 -1.81
CA ASP A 4 23.39 -38.28 -2.25
C ASP A 4 23.29 -38.67 -3.74
N SER A 5 22.08 -39.02 -4.18
CA SER A 5 21.82 -39.33 -5.60
C SER A 5 21.95 -38.09 -6.51
N ARG A 6 21.49 -36.91 -6.06
CA ARG A 6 21.66 -35.64 -6.80
C ARG A 6 23.11 -35.29 -7.01
N ILE A 7 23.91 -35.35 -5.94
CA ILE A 7 25.34 -35.02 -5.99
C ILE A 7 26.08 -36.00 -6.90
N PHE A 8 25.82 -37.30 -6.76
CA PHE A 8 26.46 -38.34 -7.57
C PHE A 8 26.17 -38.16 -9.07
N PHE A 9 24.89 -38.10 -9.47
CA PHE A 9 24.51 -37.97 -10.87
C PHE A 9 24.96 -36.64 -11.48
N TYR A 10 24.95 -35.55 -10.72
CA TYR A 10 25.47 -34.27 -11.17
C TYR A 10 26.99 -34.36 -11.44
N GLN A 11 27.78 -34.89 -10.51
CA GLN A 11 29.22 -35.02 -10.69
C GLN A 11 29.57 -35.89 -11.89
N LEU A 12 28.93 -37.06 -12.01
CA LEU A 12 29.13 -37.97 -13.13
C LEU A 12 28.75 -37.32 -14.48
N PHE A 13 27.60 -36.64 -14.54
CA PHE A 13 27.18 -35.90 -15.73
C PHE A 13 28.21 -34.82 -16.13
N THR A 14 28.67 -33.99 -15.18
CA THR A 14 29.64 -32.93 -15.49
C THR A 14 30.97 -33.46 -16.00
N GLN A 15 31.42 -34.63 -15.51
CA GLN A 15 32.63 -35.29 -16.01
C GLN A 15 32.44 -35.78 -17.45
N LEU A 16 31.32 -36.45 -17.73
CA LEU A 16 31.00 -36.94 -19.08
C LEU A 16 30.84 -35.80 -20.09
N GLN A 17 30.23 -34.69 -19.66
CA GLN A 17 30.11 -33.47 -20.46
C GLN A 17 31.48 -32.88 -20.80
N LYS A 18 32.39 -32.77 -19.83
CA LYS A 18 33.77 -32.28 -20.05
C LYS A 18 34.57 -33.15 -21.02
N GLN A 19 34.30 -34.45 -21.03
CA GLN A 19 34.95 -35.41 -21.93
C GLN A 19 34.32 -35.44 -23.34
N GLY A 20 33.26 -34.67 -23.60
CA GLY A 20 32.56 -34.66 -24.88
C GLY A 20 31.76 -35.92 -25.18
N LEU A 21 31.52 -36.77 -24.16
CA LEU A 21 30.83 -38.07 -24.31
C LEU A 21 29.31 -37.88 -24.30
N GLN A 22 28.78 -37.26 -25.35
CA GLN A 22 27.40 -36.81 -25.48
C GLN A 22 26.36 -37.91 -25.17
N LYS A 23 26.52 -39.10 -25.75
CA LYS A 23 25.58 -40.22 -25.54
C LYS A 23 25.54 -40.69 -24.09
N GLN A 24 26.72 -40.81 -23.46
CA GLN A 24 26.85 -41.26 -22.08
C GLN A 24 26.32 -40.22 -21.08
N ALA A 25 26.51 -38.93 -21.38
CA ALA A 25 25.95 -37.85 -20.58
C ALA A 25 24.41 -37.87 -20.57
N ILE A 26 23.78 -38.08 -21.74
CA ILE A 26 22.31 -38.23 -21.85
C ILE A 26 21.83 -39.49 -21.12
N GLU A 27 22.54 -40.62 -21.26
CA GLU A 27 22.19 -41.87 -20.59
C GLU A 27 22.28 -41.76 -19.06
N CYS A 28 23.32 -41.10 -18.55
CA CYS A 28 23.48 -40.78 -17.13
C CYS A 28 22.26 -40.00 -16.59
N LEU A 29 21.83 -38.96 -17.32
CA LEU A 29 20.65 -38.17 -16.95
C LEU A 29 19.34 -38.96 -17.06
N ASN A 30 19.20 -39.85 -18.05
CA ASN A 30 18.04 -40.75 -18.16
C ASN A 30 17.96 -41.70 -16.96
N GLN A 31 19.09 -42.24 -16.49
CA GLN A 31 19.15 -43.07 -15.29
C GLN A 31 18.78 -42.27 -14.04
N ALA A 32 19.28 -41.04 -13.92
CA ALA A 32 18.94 -40.14 -12.82
C ALA A 32 17.43 -39.85 -12.75
N ILE A 33 16.80 -39.53 -13.91
CA ILE A 33 15.36 -39.32 -14.03
C ILE A 33 14.58 -40.60 -13.68
N LYS A 34 15.03 -41.77 -14.14
CA LYS A 34 14.37 -43.05 -13.85
C LYS A 34 14.31 -43.35 -12.35
N LEU A 35 15.35 -42.99 -11.60
CA LEU A 35 15.43 -43.17 -10.15
C LEU A 35 14.68 -42.08 -9.38
N ASN A 36 14.58 -40.86 -9.93
CA ASN A 36 13.95 -39.70 -9.30
C ASN A 36 12.90 -39.06 -10.23
N GLN A 37 11.83 -39.81 -10.52
CA GLN A 37 10.87 -39.48 -11.59
C GLN A 37 10.12 -38.15 -11.39
N THR A 38 9.95 -37.70 -10.15
CA THR A 38 9.24 -36.45 -9.80
C THR A 38 10.19 -35.29 -9.49
N ASP A 39 11.51 -35.49 -9.65
CA ASP A 39 12.50 -34.48 -9.33
C ASP A 39 12.81 -33.62 -10.55
N ILE A 40 12.22 -32.42 -10.60
CA ILE A 40 12.38 -31.47 -11.71
C ILE A 40 13.84 -31.13 -12.01
N TYR A 41 14.73 -31.22 -11.02
CA TYR A 41 16.14 -30.87 -11.17
C TYR A 41 16.82 -31.61 -12.32
N PHE A 42 16.61 -32.93 -12.44
CA PHE A 42 17.25 -33.73 -13.48
C PHE A 42 16.66 -33.49 -14.87
N TYR A 43 15.36 -33.19 -14.95
CA TYR A 43 14.74 -32.76 -16.20
C TYR A 43 15.32 -31.42 -16.67
N GLY A 44 15.54 -30.49 -15.74
CA GLY A 44 16.19 -29.20 -16.01
C GLY A 44 17.62 -29.37 -16.50
N LEU A 45 18.44 -30.17 -15.81
CA LEU A 45 19.81 -30.46 -16.24
C LEU A 45 19.85 -31.10 -17.64
N LYS A 46 18.96 -32.06 -17.91
CA LYS A 46 18.88 -32.72 -19.21
C LYS A 46 18.41 -31.76 -20.31
N SER A 47 17.37 -30.98 -20.07
CA SER A 47 16.89 -29.94 -21.00
C SER A 47 17.99 -28.95 -21.37
N MET A 48 18.68 -28.40 -20.37
CA MET A 48 19.76 -27.43 -20.59
C MET A 48 20.89 -28.02 -21.42
N TYR A 49 21.26 -29.27 -21.16
CA TYR A 49 22.29 -29.95 -21.94
C TYR A 49 21.86 -30.23 -23.38
N LEU A 50 20.63 -30.70 -23.57
CA LEU A 50 20.03 -30.95 -24.89
C LEU A 50 19.92 -29.65 -25.71
N GLU A 51 19.58 -28.52 -25.09
CA GLU A 51 19.61 -27.19 -25.70
C GLU A 51 21.03 -26.80 -26.15
N GLN A 52 22.05 -27.03 -25.31
CA GLN A 52 23.45 -26.68 -25.61
C GLN A 52 23.98 -27.42 -26.84
N ILE A 53 23.56 -28.67 -27.04
CA ILE A 53 23.97 -29.51 -28.19
C ILE A 53 23.04 -29.37 -29.40
N GLY A 54 22.04 -28.48 -29.35
CA GLY A 54 21.12 -28.18 -30.45
C GLY A 54 19.95 -29.17 -30.63
N LEU A 55 19.76 -30.11 -29.71
CA LEU A 55 18.67 -31.09 -29.73
C LEU A 55 17.41 -30.52 -29.06
N ILE A 56 16.86 -29.47 -29.66
CA ILE A 56 15.74 -28.69 -29.10
C ILE A 56 14.48 -29.56 -28.93
N GLN A 57 14.15 -30.43 -29.88
CA GLN A 57 12.95 -31.27 -29.78
C GLN A 57 13.06 -32.29 -28.64
N GLU A 58 14.22 -32.93 -28.47
CA GLU A 58 14.45 -33.86 -27.36
C GLU A 58 14.40 -33.16 -26.00
N SER A 59 14.79 -31.89 -25.94
CA SER A 59 14.64 -31.04 -24.76
C SER A 59 13.17 -30.81 -24.40
N ILE A 60 12.33 -30.52 -25.40
CA ILE A 60 10.88 -30.36 -25.23
C ILE A 60 10.24 -31.69 -24.79
N ASP A 61 10.62 -32.81 -25.42
CA ASP A 61 10.11 -34.14 -25.09
C ASP A 61 10.52 -34.56 -23.67
N CYS A 62 11.70 -34.13 -23.20
CA CYS A 62 12.15 -34.32 -21.82
C CYS A 62 11.20 -33.64 -20.83
N TRP A 63 10.73 -32.42 -21.13
CA TRP A 63 9.73 -31.77 -20.30
C TRP A 63 8.37 -32.46 -20.36
N ASP A 64 7.97 -32.97 -21.53
CA ASP A 64 6.73 -33.74 -21.67
C ASP A 64 6.74 -34.99 -20.79
N GLN A 65 7.87 -35.70 -20.71
CA GLN A 65 8.05 -36.82 -19.77
C GLN A 65 7.88 -36.37 -18.30
N GLY A 66 8.44 -35.22 -17.93
CA GLY A 66 8.27 -34.64 -16.59
C GLY A 66 6.80 -34.29 -16.28
N ILE A 67 6.10 -33.70 -17.26
CA ILE A 67 4.68 -33.38 -17.17
C ILE A 67 3.83 -34.65 -17.03
N GLU A 68 4.14 -35.74 -17.74
CA GLU A 68 3.44 -37.01 -17.60
C GLU A 68 3.59 -37.62 -16.21
N ASN A 69 4.80 -37.54 -15.64
CA ASN A 69 5.14 -38.09 -14.32
C ASN A 69 4.56 -37.27 -13.17
N ASN A 70 4.45 -35.94 -13.31
CA ASN A 70 3.80 -35.09 -12.31
C ASN A 70 2.99 -33.96 -12.96
N LYS A 71 1.76 -34.31 -13.34
CA LYS A 71 0.84 -33.48 -14.12
C LYS A 71 0.39 -32.19 -13.43
N TYR A 72 0.52 -32.10 -12.11
CA TYR A 72 0.04 -30.98 -11.29
C TYR A 72 1.14 -29.95 -10.96
N ASN A 73 2.41 -30.30 -11.16
CA ASN A 73 3.50 -29.38 -10.89
C ASN A 73 3.69 -28.40 -12.07
N ILE A 74 3.32 -27.13 -11.83
CA ILE A 74 3.37 -26.06 -12.83
C ILE A 74 4.79 -25.76 -13.33
N LEU A 75 5.82 -26.06 -12.53
CA LEU A 75 7.20 -25.76 -12.89
C LEU A 75 7.63 -26.49 -14.17
N TYR A 76 7.16 -27.72 -14.41
CA TYR A 76 7.45 -28.43 -15.67
C TYR A 76 6.90 -27.70 -16.89
N TYR A 77 5.70 -27.13 -16.77
CA TYR A 77 5.09 -26.35 -17.86
C TYR A 77 5.81 -25.01 -18.06
N ILE A 78 6.23 -24.34 -16.96
CA ILE A 78 7.02 -23.11 -17.00
C ILE A 78 8.35 -23.34 -17.72
N GLU A 79 9.11 -24.37 -17.33
CA GLU A 79 10.41 -24.64 -17.94
C GLU A 79 10.26 -25.10 -19.39
N LYS A 80 9.24 -25.92 -19.72
CA LYS A 80 8.91 -26.24 -21.11
C LYS A 80 8.61 -24.98 -21.93
N ALA A 81 7.78 -24.07 -21.41
CA ALA A 81 7.42 -22.83 -22.07
C ALA A 81 8.64 -21.92 -22.29
N LYS A 82 9.57 -21.83 -21.33
CA LYS A 82 10.84 -21.10 -21.49
C LYS A 82 11.71 -21.69 -22.60
N THR A 83 11.85 -23.01 -22.66
CA THR A 83 12.58 -23.68 -23.75
C THR A 83 11.91 -23.41 -25.09
N LEU A 84 10.57 -23.44 -25.17
CA LEU A 84 9.83 -23.10 -26.39
C LEU A 84 10.01 -21.63 -26.80
N GLU A 85 9.99 -20.70 -25.84
CA GLU A 85 10.17 -19.27 -26.07
C GLU A 85 11.57 -18.94 -26.62
N LYS A 86 12.63 -19.48 -26.00
CA LYS A 86 14.01 -19.32 -26.48
C LYS A 86 14.20 -19.78 -27.93
N ASN A 87 13.42 -20.77 -28.35
CA ASN A 87 13.49 -21.37 -29.67
C ASN A 87 12.41 -20.83 -30.64
N GLY A 88 11.71 -19.76 -30.29
CA GLY A 88 10.73 -19.09 -31.16
C GLY A 88 9.44 -19.88 -31.41
N LYS A 89 9.22 -20.99 -30.70
CA LYS A 89 8.05 -21.88 -30.85
C LYS A 89 6.83 -21.37 -30.08
N LEU A 90 6.44 -20.12 -30.35
CA LEU A 90 5.44 -19.38 -29.59
C LEU A 90 4.02 -20.00 -29.59
N ASN A 91 3.64 -20.71 -30.67
CA ASN A 91 2.35 -21.40 -30.76
C ASN A 91 2.28 -22.65 -29.86
N GLU A 92 3.38 -23.37 -29.71
CA GLU A 92 3.47 -24.58 -28.87
C GLU A 92 3.39 -24.22 -27.37
N ILE A 93 3.73 -22.98 -27.00
CA ILE A 93 3.60 -22.48 -25.62
C ILE A 93 2.13 -22.48 -25.19
N ILE A 94 1.23 -21.97 -26.03
CA ILE A 94 -0.21 -21.91 -25.73
C ILE A 94 -0.76 -23.33 -25.58
N GLN A 95 -0.37 -24.25 -26.46
CA GLN A 95 -0.77 -25.66 -26.38
C GLN A 95 -0.27 -26.32 -25.08
N CYS A 96 0.98 -26.05 -24.68
CA CYS A 96 1.55 -26.53 -23.42
C CYS A 96 0.68 -26.10 -22.23
N TRP A 97 0.33 -24.82 -22.18
CA TRP A 97 -0.48 -24.29 -21.10
C TRP A 97 -1.93 -24.75 -21.14
N ASP A 98 -2.53 -24.90 -22.32
CA ASP A 98 -3.88 -25.46 -22.50
C ASP A 98 -3.98 -26.88 -21.95
N GLN A 99 -2.94 -27.69 -22.12
CA GLN A 99 -2.87 -29.02 -21.50
C GLN A 99 -2.85 -28.90 -19.97
N GLY A 100 -2.14 -27.91 -19.43
CA GLY A 100 -2.15 -27.58 -17.99
C GLY A 100 -3.55 -27.22 -17.49
N ILE A 101 -4.26 -26.34 -18.18
CA ILE A 101 -5.65 -25.95 -17.85
C ILE A 101 -6.58 -27.18 -17.87
N LYS A 102 -6.53 -28.00 -18.92
CA LYS A 102 -7.39 -29.21 -19.03
C LYS A 102 -7.21 -30.16 -17.83
N ARG A 103 -6.02 -30.18 -17.24
CA ARG A 103 -5.67 -31.05 -16.10
C ARG A 103 -5.92 -30.38 -14.74
N ASN A 104 -5.92 -29.05 -14.68
CA ASN A 104 -6.21 -28.27 -13.49
C ASN A 104 -6.98 -26.98 -13.82
N LEU A 105 -8.30 -27.12 -14.00
CA LEU A 105 -9.18 -26.07 -14.52
C LEU A 105 -9.23 -24.80 -13.64
N LYS A 106 -8.86 -24.89 -12.35
CA LYS A 106 -8.99 -23.79 -11.38
C LYS A 106 -7.68 -23.06 -11.05
N ASN A 107 -6.54 -23.53 -11.52
CA ASN A 107 -5.26 -22.90 -11.21
C ASN A 107 -5.07 -21.64 -12.08
N SER A 108 -5.29 -20.47 -11.48
CA SER A 108 -5.19 -19.15 -12.10
C SER A 108 -3.80 -18.87 -12.70
N ASN A 109 -2.75 -19.53 -12.21
CA ASN A 109 -1.40 -19.34 -12.73
C ASN A 109 -1.26 -19.78 -14.19
N PHE A 110 -1.93 -20.87 -14.62
CA PHE A 110 -1.87 -21.30 -16.02
C PHE A 110 -2.51 -20.27 -16.96
N TYR A 111 -3.63 -19.67 -16.55
CA TYR A 111 -4.28 -18.60 -17.31
C TYR A 111 -3.39 -17.36 -17.39
N ARG A 112 -2.76 -16.97 -16.27
CA ARG A 112 -1.83 -15.82 -16.24
C ARG A 112 -0.68 -15.99 -17.22
N GLU A 113 -0.08 -17.18 -17.29
CA GLU A 113 1.04 -17.43 -18.21
C GLU A 113 0.59 -17.50 -19.68
N ILE A 114 -0.61 -18.02 -19.98
CA ILE A 114 -1.20 -17.95 -21.34
C ILE A 114 -1.44 -16.51 -21.75
N ILE A 115 -2.09 -15.71 -20.90
CA ILE A 115 -2.42 -14.32 -21.18
C ILE A 115 -1.15 -13.53 -21.49
N LYS A 116 -0.11 -13.67 -20.67
CA LYS A 116 1.21 -13.05 -20.93
C LYS A 116 1.80 -13.48 -22.27
N ALA A 117 1.77 -14.78 -22.59
CA ALA A 117 2.31 -15.29 -23.85
C ALA A 117 1.54 -14.79 -25.07
N LEU A 118 0.21 -14.67 -24.97
CA LEU A 118 -0.65 -14.13 -26.01
C LEU A 118 -0.48 -12.62 -26.19
N GLN A 119 -0.33 -11.87 -25.09
CA GLN A 119 -0.04 -10.43 -25.10
C GLN A 119 1.29 -10.14 -25.81
N LYS A 120 2.36 -10.91 -25.53
CA LYS A 120 3.65 -10.81 -26.25
C LYS A 120 3.52 -11.04 -27.76
N GLN A 121 2.52 -11.81 -28.19
CA GLN A 121 2.23 -12.11 -29.59
C GLN A 121 1.21 -11.14 -30.23
N ASN A 122 0.73 -10.13 -29.49
CA ASN A 122 -0.37 -9.25 -29.91
C ASN A 122 -1.67 -9.99 -30.29
N ARG A 123 -1.89 -11.18 -29.75
CA ARG A 123 -3.09 -12.02 -30.00
C ARG A 123 -4.21 -11.66 -29.02
N PHE A 124 -4.63 -10.40 -29.05
CA PHE A 124 -5.54 -9.82 -28.05
C PHE A 124 -6.94 -10.43 -28.04
N GLU A 125 -7.44 -10.95 -29.17
CA GLU A 125 -8.74 -11.64 -29.21
C GLU A 125 -8.74 -12.90 -28.33
N GLU A 126 -7.65 -13.66 -28.38
CA GLU A 126 -7.51 -14.87 -27.57
C GLU A 126 -7.28 -14.54 -26.10
N VAL A 127 -6.56 -13.44 -25.80
CA VAL A 127 -6.44 -12.94 -24.42
C VAL A 127 -7.82 -12.77 -23.80
N ILE A 128 -8.75 -12.12 -24.51
CA ILE A 128 -10.13 -11.91 -24.04
C ILE A 128 -10.81 -13.24 -23.74
N ILE A 129 -10.70 -14.23 -24.62
CA ILE A 129 -11.29 -15.57 -24.42
C ILE A 129 -10.76 -16.24 -23.15
N TYR A 130 -9.45 -16.19 -22.90
CA TYR A 130 -8.87 -16.79 -21.71
C TYR A 130 -9.20 -16.02 -20.43
N CYS A 131 -9.26 -14.68 -20.49
CA CYS A 131 -9.75 -13.86 -19.39
C CYS A 131 -11.21 -14.19 -19.06
N ASP A 132 -12.10 -14.30 -20.05
CA ASP A 132 -13.51 -14.64 -19.84
C ASP A 132 -13.66 -16.01 -19.17
N LYS A 133 -12.89 -17.02 -19.64
CA LYS A 133 -12.87 -18.35 -19.01
C LYS A 133 -12.47 -18.30 -17.55
N ILE A 134 -11.38 -17.60 -17.20
CA ILE A 134 -10.92 -17.56 -15.80
C ILE A 134 -11.81 -16.70 -14.92
N ILE A 135 -12.38 -15.61 -15.43
CA ILE A 135 -13.34 -14.77 -14.72
C ILE A 135 -14.60 -15.59 -14.35
N GLN A 136 -15.09 -16.43 -15.28
CA GLN A 136 -16.21 -17.34 -15.02
C GLN A 136 -15.87 -18.41 -13.96
N LEU A 137 -14.61 -18.86 -13.90
CA LEU A 137 -14.16 -19.91 -12.97
C LEU A 137 -13.74 -19.38 -11.60
N ASN A 138 -13.24 -18.15 -11.53
CA ASN A 138 -12.74 -17.46 -10.35
C ASN A 138 -13.18 -15.99 -10.40
N SER A 139 -14.33 -15.68 -9.81
CA SER A 139 -14.95 -14.35 -9.85
C SER A 139 -14.20 -13.24 -9.11
N GLN A 140 -13.12 -13.55 -8.38
CA GLN A 140 -12.47 -12.63 -7.43
C GLN A 140 -11.12 -12.04 -7.87
N ALA A 141 -10.58 -12.42 -9.04
CA ALA A 141 -9.25 -11.98 -9.45
C ALA A 141 -9.31 -10.70 -10.31
N MET A 142 -9.08 -9.55 -9.66
CA MET A 142 -8.98 -8.20 -10.29
C MET A 142 -8.02 -8.16 -11.49
N GLU A 143 -6.92 -8.91 -11.43
CA GLU A 143 -5.89 -8.95 -12.48
C GLU A 143 -6.45 -9.33 -13.87
N PHE A 144 -7.43 -10.25 -13.94
CA PHE A 144 -7.95 -10.70 -15.23
C PHE A 144 -8.91 -9.71 -15.88
N TYR A 145 -9.61 -8.89 -15.09
CA TYR A 145 -10.37 -7.76 -15.63
C TYR A 145 -9.43 -6.70 -16.21
N ASN A 146 -8.31 -6.43 -15.54
CA ASN A 146 -7.29 -5.51 -16.06
C ASN A 146 -6.72 -6.02 -17.40
N ASP A 147 -6.36 -7.31 -17.47
CA ASP A 147 -5.84 -7.92 -18.69
C ASP A 147 -6.87 -7.94 -19.84
N LYS A 148 -8.13 -8.26 -19.54
CA LYS A 148 -9.25 -8.21 -20.52
C LYS A 148 -9.45 -6.79 -21.04
N ALA A 149 -9.53 -5.80 -20.15
CA ALA A 149 -9.69 -4.40 -20.51
C ALA A 149 -8.51 -3.87 -21.32
N GLN A 150 -7.27 -4.26 -20.99
CA GLN A 150 -6.10 -3.88 -21.78
C GLN A 150 -6.15 -4.48 -23.19
N ALA A 151 -6.45 -5.78 -23.32
CA ALA A 151 -6.60 -6.40 -24.63
C ALA A 151 -7.70 -5.74 -25.48
N LEU A 152 -8.82 -5.36 -24.87
CA LEU A 152 -9.89 -4.61 -25.53
C LEU A 152 -9.46 -3.21 -25.97
N LYS A 153 -8.64 -2.50 -25.17
CA LYS A 153 -8.06 -1.20 -25.52
C LYS A 153 -7.11 -1.31 -26.72
N GLU A 154 -6.26 -2.33 -26.76
CA GLU A 154 -5.35 -2.58 -27.91
C GLU A 154 -6.13 -2.86 -29.19
N LEU A 155 -7.27 -3.56 -29.09
CA LEU A 155 -8.21 -3.76 -30.19
C LEU A 155 -9.08 -2.54 -30.52
N LYS A 156 -8.91 -1.41 -29.80
CA LYS A 156 -9.71 -0.17 -29.92
C LYS A 156 -11.21 -0.37 -29.70
N ARG A 157 -11.61 -1.41 -28.96
CA ARG A 157 -13.01 -1.74 -28.64
C ARG A 157 -13.44 -1.10 -27.32
N PHE A 158 -13.46 0.23 -27.28
CA PHE A 158 -13.71 0.98 -26.05
C PHE A 158 -15.12 0.74 -25.46
N ASP A 159 -16.14 0.49 -26.29
CA ASP A 159 -17.48 0.14 -25.80
C ASP A 159 -17.46 -1.15 -24.96
N LYS A 160 -16.72 -2.17 -25.43
CA LYS A 160 -16.57 -3.43 -24.68
C LYS A 160 -15.70 -3.28 -23.42
N VAL A 161 -14.83 -2.26 -23.36
CA VAL A 161 -14.09 -1.95 -22.12
C VAL A 161 -15.07 -1.47 -21.04
N ILE A 162 -16.08 -0.69 -21.42
CA ILE A 162 -17.14 -0.25 -20.50
C ILE A 162 -17.90 -1.47 -19.98
N ASP A 163 -18.35 -2.36 -20.86
CA ASP A 163 -19.06 -3.59 -20.48
C ASP A 163 -18.22 -4.44 -19.51
N CYS A 164 -16.92 -4.60 -19.81
CA CYS A 164 -15.99 -5.35 -18.96
C CYS A 164 -15.88 -4.79 -17.53
N TRP A 165 -15.84 -3.46 -17.38
CA TRP A 165 -15.78 -2.85 -16.04
C TRP A 165 -17.15 -2.82 -15.35
N ALA A 166 -18.24 -2.68 -16.11
CA ALA A 166 -19.58 -2.80 -15.57
C ALA A 166 -19.82 -4.20 -14.97
N GLU A 167 -19.44 -5.27 -15.69
CA GLU A 167 -19.44 -6.65 -15.18
C GLU A 167 -18.62 -6.78 -13.88
N ALA A 168 -17.41 -6.19 -13.84
CA ALA A 168 -16.57 -6.21 -12.65
C ALA A 168 -17.23 -5.52 -11.46
N ILE A 169 -17.89 -4.38 -11.68
CA ILE A 169 -18.59 -3.60 -10.64
C ILE A 169 -19.79 -4.37 -10.07
N GLU A 170 -20.55 -5.08 -10.90
CA GLU A 170 -21.70 -5.87 -10.42
C GLU A 170 -21.29 -6.89 -9.37
N ILE A 171 -20.13 -7.52 -9.57
CA ILE A 171 -19.55 -8.51 -8.65
C ILE A 171 -18.84 -7.83 -7.46
N HIS A 172 -18.16 -6.70 -7.70
CA HIS A 172 -17.24 -6.06 -6.74
C HIS A 172 -17.64 -4.61 -6.42
N GLN A 173 -18.81 -4.46 -5.79
CA GLN A 173 -19.45 -3.16 -5.59
C GLN A 173 -18.71 -2.21 -4.62
N SER A 174 -17.80 -2.71 -3.79
CA SER A 174 -17.01 -1.92 -2.84
C SER A 174 -15.66 -1.42 -3.39
N TYR A 175 -15.24 -1.91 -4.55
CA TYR A 175 -13.94 -1.59 -5.13
C TYR A 175 -14.02 -0.36 -6.02
N ALA A 176 -13.77 0.82 -5.44
CA ALA A 176 -13.74 2.09 -6.16
C ALA A 176 -12.80 2.10 -7.39
N HIS A 177 -11.77 1.25 -7.39
CA HIS A 177 -10.90 1.06 -8.54
C HIS A 177 -11.65 0.71 -9.83
N PHE A 178 -12.63 -0.20 -9.79
CA PHE A 178 -13.38 -0.59 -10.99
C PHE A 178 -14.26 0.54 -11.52
N PHE A 179 -14.82 1.34 -10.61
CA PHE A 179 -15.58 2.55 -10.97
C PHE A 179 -14.67 3.58 -11.63
N SER A 180 -13.46 3.80 -11.12
CA SER A 180 -12.47 4.68 -11.76
C SER A 180 -12.08 4.18 -13.15
N GLN A 181 -11.85 2.88 -13.32
CA GLN A 181 -11.54 2.31 -14.64
C GLN A 181 -12.69 2.45 -15.64
N LEU A 182 -13.94 2.25 -15.21
CA LEU A 182 -15.14 2.49 -16.00
C LEU A 182 -15.28 3.96 -16.39
N ALA A 183 -15.12 4.88 -15.43
CA ALA A 183 -15.17 6.32 -15.64
C ALA A 183 -14.10 6.79 -16.64
N GLN A 184 -12.88 6.25 -16.56
CA GLN A 184 -11.82 6.54 -17.52
C GLN A 184 -12.15 6.02 -18.93
N ALA A 185 -12.79 4.86 -19.04
CA ALA A 185 -13.25 4.33 -20.33
C ALA A 185 -14.35 5.21 -20.94
N LEU A 186 -15.33 5.64 -20.14
CA LEU A 186 -16.38 6.58 -20.53
C LEU A 186 -15.82 7.94 -20.97
N LYS A 187 -14.83 8.46 -20.25
CA LYS A 187 -14.12 9.71 -20.62
C LYS A 187 -13.46 9.61 -21.99
N LYS A 188 -12.83 8.48 -22.32
CA LYS A 188 -12.23 8.28 -23.65
C LYS A 188 -13.25 8.31 -24.79
N LEU A 189 -14.52 8.04 -24.49
CA LEU A 189 -15.64 8.16 -25.42
C LEU A 189 -16.37 9.51 -25.32
N ASN A 190 -15.81 10.50 -24.62
CA ASN A 190 -16.43 11.80 -24.33
C ASN A 190 -17.76 11.71 -23.56
N ARG A 191 -18.04 10.60 -22.86
CA ARG A 191 -19.24 10.40 -22.04
C ARG A 191 -18.95 10.75 -20.58
N ILE A 192 -18.49 11.99 -20.34
CA ILE A 192 -17.95 12.40 -19.04
C ILE A 192 -19.04 12.53 -17.96
N GLU A 193 -20.25 12.97 -18.33
CA GLU A 193 -21.37 13.03 -17.37
C GLU A 193 -21.76 11.66 -16.84
N GLU A 194 -21.74 10.64 -17.70
CA GLU A 194 -22.00 9.26 -17.28
C GLU A 194 -20.90 8.76 -16.34
N ALA A 195 -19.64 9.15 -16.57
CA ALA A 195 -18.53 8.82 -15.68
C ALA A 195 -18.76 9.38 -14.26
N ILE A 196 -19.30 10.60 -14.15
CA ILE A 196 -19.65 11.21 -12.85
C ILE A 196 -20.81 10.44 -12.18
N GLN A 197 -21.85 10.09 -12.95
CA GLN A 197 -23.00 9.32 -12.44
C GLN A 197 -22.59 7.93 -11.91
N ILE A 198 -21.58 7.29 -12.49
CA ILE A 198 -21.04 6.02 -11.99
C ILE A 198 -20.50 6.18 -10.56
N PHE A 199 -19.80 7.28 -10.26
CA PHE A 199 -19.34 7.54 -8.90
C PHE A 199 -20.50 7.84 -7.94
N ASP A 200 -21.55 8.52 -8.39
CA ASP A 200 -22.77 8.71 -7.58
C ASP A 200 -23.39 7.37 -7.17
N GLN A 201 -23.43 6.39 -8.08
CA GLN A 201 -23.88 5.03 -7.75
C GLN A 201 -22.96 4.34 -6.73
N GLY A 202 -21.64 4.52 -6.86
CA GLY A 202 -20.66 4.01 -5.91
C GLY A 202 -20.82 4.61 -4.51
N ILE A 203 -21.00 5.93 -4.43
CA ILE A 203 -21.27 6.68 -3.21
C ILE A 203 -22.57 6.19 -2.54
N LEU A 204 -23.65 6.03 -3.31
CA LEU A 204 -24.92 5.53 -2.77
C LEU A 204 -24.79 4.16 -2.09
N LYS A 205 -23.94 3.28 -2.65
CA LYS A 205 -23.67 1.95 -2.09
C LYS A 205 -22.70 1.98 -0.91
N ASN A 206 -21.70 2.88 -0.93
CA ASN A 206 -20.63 2.94 0.06
C ASN A 206 -20.33 4.39 0.50
N LYS A 207 -21.27 4.99 1.23
CA LYS A 207 -21.25 6.42 1.63
C LYS A 207 -20.03 6.86 2.45
N HIS A 208 -19.31 5.93 3.08
CA HIS A 208 -18.14 6.22 3.90
C HIS A 208 -16.81 5.96 3.18
N ASN A 209 -16.84 5.42 1.96
CA ASN A 209 -15.62 5.16 1.21
C ASN A 209 -15.23 6.42 0.44
N ILE A 210 -14.25 7.15 0.99
CA ILE A 210 -13.75 8.41 0.43
C ILE A 210 -13.24 8.27 -1.00
N ASN A 211 -12.76 7.10 -1.42
CA ASN A 211 -12.20 6.93 -2.76
C ASN A 211 -13.22 7.23 -3.85
N PHE A 212 -14.52 6.97 -3.63
CA PHE A 212 -15.54 7.34 -4.60
C PHE A 212 -15.70 8.86 -4.74
N TYR A 213 -15.66 9.59 -3.63
CA TYR A 213 -15.72 11.05 -3.62
C TYR A 213 -14.48 11.67 -4.26
N PHE A 214 -13.30 11.13 -3.94
CA PHE A 214 -12.04 11.58 -4.51
C PHE A 214 -11.98 11.41 -6.02
N GLU A 215 -12.36 10.24 -6.51
CA GLU A 215 -12.39 9.98 -7.95
C GLU A 215 -13.44 10.85 -8.66
N LYS A 216 -14.63 11.04 -8.06
CA LYS A 216 -15.65 11.98 -8.58
C LYS A 216 -15.12 13.42 -8.64
N ALA A 217 -14.53 13.90 -7.55
CA ALA A 217 -13.95 15.24 -7.45
C ALA A 217 -12.86 15.47 -8.50
N LEU A 218 -11.96 14.50 -8.72
CA LEU A 218 -10.93 14.59 -9.75
C LEU A 218 -11.52 14.79 -11.16
N PHE A 219 -12.60 14.07 -11.48
CA PHE A 219 -13.31 14.23 -12.75
C PHE A 219 -14.00 15.60 -12.86
N LEU A 220 -14.66 16.06 -11.80
CA LEU A 220 -15.31 17.38 -11.76
C LEU A 220 -14.30 18.53 -11.88
N THR A 221 -13.13 18.43 -11.21
CA THR A 221 -12.04 19.40 -11.31
C THR A 221 -11.51 19.50 -12.74
N GLN A 222 -11.37 18.38 -13.45
CA GLN A 222 -10.97 18.38 -14.87
C GLN A 222 -11.99 19.08 -15.78
N LEU A 223 -13.27 19.10 -15.39
CA LEU A 223 -14.32 19.85 -16.07
C LEU A 223 -14.47 21.31 -15.58
N GLN A 224 -13.64 21.75 -14.64
CA GLN A 224 -13.74 23.06 -13.98
C GLN A 224 -15.09 23.29 -13.26
N ARG A 225 -15.78 22.22 -12.87
CA ARG A 225 -17.06 22.27 -12.12
C ARG A 225 -16.78 22.36 -10.62
N PHE A 226 -16.10 23.44 -10.22
CA PHE A 226 -15.55 23.60 -8.86
C PHE A 226 -16.61 23.65 -7.76
N THR A 227 -17.79 24.20 -8.05
CA THR A 227 -18.92 24.22 -7.11
C THR A 227 -19.35 22.80 -6.73
N GLU A 228 -19.42 21.91 -7.70
CA GLU A 228 -19.83 20.52 -7.49
C GLU A 228 -18.74 19.67 -6.82
N VAL A 229 -17.46 20.05 -6.97
CA VAL A 229 -16.37 19.47 -6.19
C VAL A 229 -16.60 19.75 -4.69
N LEU A 230 -16.91 21.00 -4.35
CA LEU A 230 -17.19 21.39 -2.96
C LEU A 230 -18.43 20.68 -2.43
N GLU A 231 -19.52 20.62 -3.21
CA GLU A 231 -20.74 19.87 -2.85
C GLU A 231 -20.46 18.38 -2.64
N CYS A 232 -19.59 17.78 -3.47
CA CYS A 232 -19.17 16.39 -3.33
C CYS A 232 -18.49 16.15 -1.98
N TRP A 233 -17.60 17.05 -1.57
CA TRP A 233 -16.97 16.95 -0.26
C TRP A 233 -17.94 17.20 0.89
N ASP A 234 -18.85 18.16 0.74
CA ASP A 234 -19.89 18.44 1.72
C ASP A 234 -20.78 17.22 1.96
N GLN A 235 -21.20 16.53 0.90
CA GLN A 235 -21.93 15.27 1.01
C GLN A 235 -21.14 14.20 1.80
N GLY A 236 -19.82 14.13 1.63
CA GLY A 236 -18.96 13.22 2.39
C GLY A 236 -18.94 13.55 3.87
N ILE A 237 -18.78 14.84 4.21
CA ILE A 237 -18.79 15.35 5.58
C ILE A 237 -20.16 15.13 6.25
N GLU A 238 -21.25 15.41 5.56
CA GLU A 238 -22.62 15.19 6.06
C GLU A 238 -22.89 13.71 6.36
N ASN A 239 -22.38 12.81 5.52
CA ASN A 239 -22.53 11.38 5.73
C ASN A 239 -21.71 10.86 6.91
N ASN A 240 -20.53 11.42 7.17
CA ASN A 240 -19.74 11.10 8.36
C ASN A 240 -18.79 12.24 8.73
N THR A 241 -19.16 12.98 9.78
CA THR A 241 -18.41 14.13 10.25
C THR A 241 -17.07 13.79 10.90
N GLN A 242 -16.78 12.51 11.18
CA GLN A 242 -15.55 12.07 11.85
C GLN A 242 -14.42 11.70 10.88
N ILE A 243 -14.71 11.54 9.59
CA ILE A 243 -13.70 11.19 8.59
C ILE A 243 -12.93 12.46 8.19
N ILE A 244 -11.74 12.62 8.78
CA ILE A 244 -10.90 13.80 8.60
C ILE A 244 -10.47 14.04 7.14
N ASN A 245 -10.31 12.97 6.37
CA ASN A 245 -9.89 13.07 4.98
C ASN A 245 -10.85 13.91 4.12
N PHE A 246 -12.16 13.94 4.42
CA PHE A 246 -13.08 14.81 3.68
C PHE A 246 -12.81 16.30 3.93
N TYR A 247 -12.46 16.65 5.16
CA TYR A 247 -12.08 18.03 5.51
C TYR A 247 -10.73 18.40 4.89
N ASP A 248 -9.78 17.48 4.91
CA ASP A 248 -8.45 17.67 4.33
C ASP A 248 -8.52 17.90 2.82
N GLU A 249 -9.20 17.03 2.07
CA GLU A 249 -9.33 17.17 0.62
C GLU A 249 -10.11 18.44 0.24
N LYS A 250 -11.19 18.77 0.95
CA LYS A 250 -11.94 20.02 0.71
C LYS A 250 -11.10 21.25 1.06
N SER A 251 -10.37 21.23 2.17
CA SER A 251 -9.51 22.32 2.61
C SER A 251 -8.40 22.60 1.61
N LYS A 252 -7.69 21.56 1.14
CA LYS A 252 -6.66 21.68 0.09
C LYS A 252 -7.24 22.31 -1.17
N PHE A 253 -8.41 21.84 -1.62
CA PHE A 253 -9.07 22.39 -2.79
C PHE A 253 -9.45 23.88 -2.59
N LEU A 254 -9.98 24.28 -1.43
CA LEU A 254 -10.29 25.68 -1.13
C LEU A 254 -9.03 26.56 -1.12
N VAL A 255 -7.93 26.08 -0.54
CA VAL A 255 -6.64 26.79 -0.52
C VAL A 255 -6.08 26.96 -1.93
N GLU A 256 -6.16 25.93 -2.79
CA GLU A 256 -5.77 26.02 -4.21
C GLU A 256 -6.58 27.08 -4.98
N GLN A 257 -7.84 27.30 -4.59
CA GLN A 257 -8.67 28.38 -5.15
C GLN A 257 -8.45 29.75 -4.48
N GLY A 258 -7.53 29.85 -3.51
CA GLY A 258 -7.25 31.07 -2.75
C GLY A 258 -8.29 31.40 -1.67
N GLN A 259 -9.22 30.50 -1.38
CA GLN A 259 -10.30 30.67 -0.39
C GLN A 259 -9.85 30.23 1.01
N ILE A 260 -8.78 30.84 1.52
CA ILE A 260 -8.13 30.46 2.78
C ILE A 260 -9.07 30.60 3.98
N GLU A 261 -9.86 31.68 4.06
CA GLU A 261 -10.81 31.91 5.15
C GLU A 261 -11.83 30.78 5.27
N GLN A 262 -12.40 30.35 4.13
CA GLN A 262 -13.37 29.25 4.10
C GLN A 262 -12.73 27.91 4.49
N ALA A 263 -11.45 27.69 4.15
CA ALA A 263 -10.71 26.52 4.58
C ALA A 263 -10.53 26.50 6.11
N LEU A 264 -10.23 27.65 6.72
CA LEU A 264 -10.11 27.76 8.19
C LEU A 264 -11.46 27.57 8.90
N GLU A 265 -12.54 28.15 8.35
CA GLU A 265 -13.91 27.95 8.85
C GLU A 265 -14.34 26.48 8.77
N LEU A 266 -13.99 25.79 7.68
CA LEU A 266 -14.21 24.35 7.52
C LEU A 266 -13.53 23.54 8.62
N TRP A 267 -12.28 23.88 8.97
CA TRP A 267 -11.58 23.21 10.06
C TRP A 267 -12.19 23.53 11.42
N ASP A 268 -12.63 24.78 11.66
CA ASP A 268 -13.37 25.13 12.89
C ASP A 268 -14.67 24.34 13.00
N LEU A 269 -15.39 24.14 11.89
CA LEU A 269 -16.58 23.30 11.83
C LEU A 269 -16.24 21.83 12.16
N GLY A 270 -15.19 21.26 11.55
CA GLY A 270 -14.74 19.90 11.82
C GLY A 270 -14.33 19.67 13.28
N ILE A 271 -13.64 20.65 13.88
CA ILE A 271 -13.31 20.67 15.31
C ILE A 271 -14.57 20.72 16.17
N SER A 272 -15.58 21.49 15.78
CA SER A 272 -16.84 21.61 16.55
C SER A 272 -17.59 20.27 16.66
N TYR A 273 -17.52 19.42 15.63
CA TYR A 273 -18.08 18.08 15.65
C TYR A 273 -17.16 17.06 16.34
N ASN A 274 -15.83 17.26 16.28
CA ASN A 274 -14.82 16.31 16.74
C ASN A 274 -13.90 16.88 17.82
N LYS A 275 -14.48 17.51 18.84
CA LYS A 275 -13.78 18.30 19.87
C LYS A 275 -12.65 17.58 20.61
N HIS A 276 -12.71 16.25 20.69
CA HIS A 276 -11.71 15.43 21.37
C HIS A 276 -10.69 14.80 20.43
N ASN A 277 -10.87 14.93 19.12
CA ASN A 277 -9.96 14.37 18.14
C ASN A 277 -8.86 15.38 17.81
N ILE A 278 -7.67 15.15 18.37
CA ILE A 278 -6.51 16.02 18.16
C ILE A 278 -6.12 16.17 16.69
N SER A 279 -6.39 15.17 15.85
CA SER A 279 -6.03 15.23 14.43
C SER A 279 -6.68 16.42 13.73
N PHE A 280 -7.92 16.79 14.06
CA PHE A 280 -8.56 17.95 13.44
C PHE A 280 -7.82 19.27 13.75
N TYR A 281 -7.28 19.38 14.97
CA TYR A 281 -6.46 20.51 15.37
C TYR A 281 -5.12 20.49 14.64
N THR A 282 -4.45 19.33 14.56
CA THR A 282 -3.14 19.22 13.89
C THR A 282 -3.21 19.62 12.41
N PHE A 283 -4.26 19.19 11.70
CA PHE A 283 -4.42 19.56 10.29
C PHE A 283 -4.72 21.05 10.12
N LYS A 284 -5.59 21.63 10.97
CA LYS A 284 -5.82 23.08 10.98
C LYS A 284 -4.54 23.87 11.25
N THR A 285 -3.76 23.45 12.25
CA THR A 285 -2.53 24.14 12.62
C THR A 285 -1.43 23.95 11.59
N SER A 286 -1.41 22.84 10.85
CA SER A 286 -0.52 22.67 9.70
C SER A 286 -0.81 23.72 8.62
N LEU A 287 -2.10 23.95 8.32
CA LEU A 287 -2.50 25.01 7.38
C LEU A 287 -2.12 26.40 7.91
N LEU A 288 -2.32 26.66 9.20
CA LEU A 288 -1.92 27.94 9.81
C LEU A 288 -0.40 28.14 9.82
N ASP A 289 0.38 27.08 10.05
CA ASP A 289 1.85 27.08 9.94
C ASP A 289 2.27 27.47 8.52
N ASP A 290 1.65 26.88 7.48
CA ASP A 290 1.92 27.19 6.06
C ASP A 290 1.56 28.66 5.70
N LEU A 291 0.63 29.26 6.44
CA LEU A 291 0.21 30.66 6.30
C LEU A 291 0.98 31.63 7.22
N GLU A 292 1.94 31.13 8.01
CA GLU A 292 2.70 31.90 9.00
C GLU A 292 1.83 32.58 10.09
N MET A 293 0.62 32.07 10.31
CA MET A 293 -0.37 32.58 11.28
C MET A 293 -0.12 32.00 12.68
N ASN A 294 1.01 32.41 13.25
CA ASN A 294 1.59 31.84 14.47
C ASN A 294 0.73 32.03 15.74
N ASP A 295 0.07 33.17 15.90
CA ASP A 295 -0.76 33.44 17.09
C ASP A 295 -2.06 32.61 17.04
N GLU A 296 -2.63 32.40 15.86
CA GLU A 296 -3.84 31.62 15.63
C GLU A 296 -3.62 30.14 15.92
N ILE A 297 -2.40 29.62 15.74
CA ILE A 297 -2.03 28.26 16.14
C ILE A 297 -2.21 28.09 17.65
N ILE A 298 -1.71 29.05 18.44
CA ILE A 298 -1.84 29.02 19.90
C ILE A 298 -3.31 29.11 20.30
N GLN A 299 -4.09 29.95 19.63
CA GLN A 299 -5.54 30.03 19.86
C GLN A 299 -6.26 28.72 19.52
N CYS A 300 -5.84 28.02 18.45
CA CYS A 300 -6.38 26.72 18.07
C CYS A 300 -6.13 25.68 19.18
N TRP A 301 -4.91 25.61 19.71
CA TRP A 301 -4.61 24.70 20.81
C TRP A 301 -5.29 25.08 22.12
N ASN A 302 -5.43 26.36 22.42
CA ASN A 302 -6.21 26.83 23.57
C ASN A 302 -7.66 26.34 23.51
N LYS A 303 -8.32 26.42 22.35
CA LYS A 303 -9.66 25.85 22.15
C LYS A 303 -9.70 24.34 22.45
N GLY A 304 -8.68 23.58 22.02
CA GLY A 304 -8.57 22.14 22.32
C GLY A 304 -8.46 21.87 23.82
N ILE A 305 -7.61 22.63 24.51
CA ILE A 305 -7.46 22.56 25.97
C ILE A 305 -8.76 22.90 26.69
N GLU A 306 -9.50 23.91 26.24
CA GLU A 306 -10.81 24.27 26.83
C GLU A 306 -11.81 23.13 26.76
N PHE A 307 -11.88 22.41 25.63
CA PHE A 307 -12.78 21.26 25.47
C PHE A 307 -12.31 20.03 26.23
N ASN A 308 -11.00 19.81 26.36
CA ASN A 308 -10.46 18.70 27.13
C ASN A 308 -9.18 19.08 27.88
N LYS A 309 -9.37 19.61 29.08
CA LYS A 309 -8.27 20.02 29.97
C LYS A 309 -7.42 18.84 30.49
N SER A 310 -7.86 17.60 30.29
CA SER A 310 -7.15 16.39 30.72
C SER A 310 -6.21 15.79 29.69
N GLU A 311 -6.36 16.21 28.44
CA GLU A 311 -5.59 15.68 27.33
C GLU A 311 -4.24 16.40 27.21
N VAL A 312 -3.18 15.70 27.61
CA VAL A 312 -1.80 16.23 27.66
C VAL A 312 -1.30 16.61 26.27
N ASN A 313 -1.75 15.90 25.23
CA ASN A 313 -1.27 16.16 23.88
C ASN A 313 -1.60 17.59 23.41
N PHE A 314 -2.75 18.17 23.79
CA PHE A 314 -3.05 19.57 23.44
C PHE A 314 -2.09 20.57 24.08
N TYR A 315 -1.70 20.35 25.33
CA TYR A 315 -0.70 21.17 26.02
C TYR A 315 0.67 21.01 25.37
N ARG A 316 1.05 19.77 25.01
CA ARG A 316 2.32 19.50 24.32
C ARG A 316 2.40 20.23 22.98
N GLU A 317 1.36 20.13 22.13
CA GLU A 317 1.38 20.79 20.83
C GLU A 317 1.31 22.33 20.96
N LYS A 318 0.58 22.87 21.94
CA LYS A 318 0.63 24.31 22.29
C LYS A 318 2.05 24.73 22.68
N THR A 319 2.72 23.97 23.54
CA THR A 319 4.09 24.24 23.96
C THR A 319 5.07 24.20 22.79
N ASN A 320 4.93 23.24 21.88
CA ASN A 320 5.74 23.18 20.66
C ASN A 320 5.57 24.45 19.82
N ALA A 321 4.33 24.94 19.66
CA ALA A 321 4.05 26.17 18.94
C ALA A 321 4.63 27.41 19.64
N LEU A 322 4.49 27.51 20.98
CA LEU A 322 5.09 28.59 21.77
C LEU A 322 6.62 28.59 21.71
N PHE A 323 7.23 27.40 21.70
CA PHE A 323 8.68 27.23 21.61
C PHE A 323 9.21 27.74 20.26
N LYS A 324 8.52 27.47 19.15
CA LYS A 324 8.89 28.03 17.83
C LYS A 324 8.86 29.57 17.78
N GLN A 325 8.14 30.21 18.71
CA GLN A 325 7.98 31.66 18.79
C GLN A 325 8.84 32.31 19.89
N ASP A 326 9.74 31.55 20.54
CA ASP A 326 10.56 32.01 21.67
C ASP A 326 9.74 32.54 22.88
N ARG A 327 8.47 32.13 23.00
CA ARG A 327 7.54 32.56 24.08
C ARG A 327 7.68 31.69 25.33
N PHE A 328 8.90 31.66 25.87
CA PHE A 328 9.31 30.74 26.93
C PHE A 328 8.56 30.92 28.27
N SER A 329 8.09 32.13 28.57
CA SER A 329 7.29 32.41 29.78
C SER A 329 5.95 31.69 29.75
N GLU A 330 5.26 31.72 28.61
CA GLU A 330 3.92 31.13 28.45
C GLU A 330 3.94 29.60 28.43
N ILE A 331 5.08 28.99 28.07
CA ILE A 331 5.26 27.54 28.15
C ILE A 331 5.12 27.06 29.59
N LEU A 332 5.72 27.77 30.53
CA LEU A 332 5.68 27.41 31.95
C LEU A 332 4.27 27.56 32.51
N GLU A 333 3.60 28.65 32.15
CA GLU A 333 2.20 28.89 32.51
C GLU A 333 1.30 27.78 31.97
N CYS A 334 1.50 27.35 30.71
CA CYS A 334 0.77 26.25 30.09
C CYS A 334 0.91 24.94 30.90
N TRP A 335 2.14 24.58 31.29
CA TRP A 335 2.38 23.40 32.12
C TRP A 335 1.86 23.54 33.56
N ASP A 336 1.94 24.74 34.14
CA ASP A 336 1.39 25.05 35.46
C ASP A 336 -0.13 24.91 35.49
N GLU A 337 -0.81 25.35 34.43
CA GLU A 337 -2.24 25.13 34.27
C GLU A 337 -2.57 23.63 34.15
N GLY A 338 -1.84 22.89 33.32
CA GLY A 338 -2.05 21.45 33.14
C GLY A 338 -1.87 20.65 34.45
N THR A 339 -0.81 20.94 35.21
CA THR A 339 -0.54 20.29 36.51
C THR A 339 -1.59 20.65 37.59
N LYS A 340 -2.14 21.87 37.56
CA LYS A 340 -3.24 22.28 38.46
C LYS A 340 -4.53 21.51 38.17
N VAL A 341 -4.88 21.35 36.90
CA VAL A 341 -6.11 20.65 36.48
C VAL A 341 -5.98 19.15 36.75
N ASN A 342 -4.83 18.54 36.44
CA ASN A 342 -4.62 17.09 36.59
C ASN A 342 -3.40 16.77 37.43
N ARG A 343 -3.56 16.91 38.75
CA ARG A 343 -2.51 16.62 39.74
C ARG A 343 -2.02 15.17 39.75
N ASN A 344 -2.78 14.26 39.16
CA ASN A 344 -2.47 12.82 39.11
C ASN A 344 -1.99 12.37 37.72
N ASN A 345 -1.98 13.25 36.71
CA ASN A 345 -1.51 12.90 35.38
C ASN A 345 -0.01 13.24 35.28
N GLN A 346 0.78 12.19 35.41
CA GLN A 346 2.24 12.21 35.48
C GLN A 346 2.89 12.87 34.26
N ASN A 347 2.28 12.75 33.08
CA ASN A 347 2.85 13.28 31.85
C ASN A 347 2.99 14.81 31.88
N PHE A 348 2.12 15.52 32.61
CA PHE A 348 2.26 16.97 32.81
C PHE A 348 3.54 17.33 33.58
N PHE A 349 3.86 16.58 34.64
CA PHE A 349 5.09 16.79 35.41
C PHE A 349 6.33 16.40 34.59
N PHE A 350 6.24 15.32 33.81
CA PHE A 350 7.32 14.89 32.91
C PHE A 350 7.70 15.97 31.89
N TYR A 351 6.73 16.45 31.11
CA TYR A 351 7.02 17.45 30.07
C TYR A 351 7.43 18.80 30.66
N LYS A 352 6.85 19.20 31.80
CA LYS A 352 7.30 20.39 32.53
C LYS A 352 8.75 20.25 33.01
N ALA A 353 9.11 19.11 33.59
CA ALA A 353 10.47 18.84 34.07
C ALA A 353 11.47 18.85 32.91
N LEU A 354 11.13 18.22 31.77
CA LEU A 354 11.96 18.21 30.57
C LEU A 354 12.24 19.64 30.07
N TYR A 355 11.20 20.47 29.99
CA TYR A 355 11.35 21.87 29.57
C TYR A 355 12.21 22.69 30.56
N LEU A 356 11.98 22.55 31.87
CA LEU A 356 12.78 23.24 32.90
C LEU A 356 14.25 22.80 32.88
N SER A 357 14.51 21.51 32.67
CA SER A 357 15.87 20.95 32.53
C SER A 357 16.63 21.53 31.33
N GLN A 358 15.94 21.80 30.23
CA GLN A 358 16.54 22.39 29.02
C GLN A 358 16.85 23.89 29.17
N ASN A 359 16.19 24.58 30.09
CA ASN A 359 16.33 26.03 30.32
C ASN A 359 17.11 26.35 31.61
N GLU A 360 17.98 25.43 32.06
CA GLU A 360 18.88 25.59 33.22
C GLU A 360 18.17 25.87 34.58
N ARG A 361 16.84 25.74 34.66
CA ARG A 361 16.05 25.89 35.89
C ARG A 361 16.02 24.58 36.68
N SER A 362 17.22 24.19 37.10
CA SER A 362 17.50 22.84 37.57
C SER A 362 16.81 22.48 38.89
N ASP A 363 16.64 23.43 39.82
CA ASP A 363 15.96 23.19 41.11
C ASP A 363 14.45 22.92 40.93
N GLU A 364 13.79 23.68 40.06
CA GLU A 364 12.36 23.49 39.76
C GLU A 364 12.13 22.23 38.92
N ALA A 365 13.06 21.93 38.01
CA ALA A 365 13.05 20.68 37.26
C ALA A 365 13.13 19.48 38.20
N LEU A 366 14.02 19.51 39.21
CA LEU A 366 14.14 18.44 40.21
C LEU A 366 12.85 18.23 40.98
N SER A 367 12.18 19.31 41.41
CA SER A 367 10.89 19.22 42.10
C SER A 367 9.82 18.55 41.23
N CYS A 368 9.77 18.87 39.93
CA CYS A 368 8.85 18.22 39.00
C CYS A 368 9.20 16.75 38.75
N TRP A 369 10.50 16.41 38.66
CA TRP A 369 10.98 15.02 38.58
C TRP A 369 10.63 14.22 39.85
N ASP A 370 10.68 14.83 41.04
CA ASP A 370 10.27 14.20 42.29
C ASP A 370 8.78 13.89 42.33
N GLN A 371 7.94 14.84 41.90
CA GLN A 371 6.50 14.63 41.79
C GLN A 371 6.16 13.55 40.75
N PHE A 372 6.86 13.54 39.61
CA PHE A 372 6.71 12.50 38.60
C PHE A 372 7.10 11.10 39.13
N CYS A 373 8.27 10.97 39.76
CA CYS A 373 8.77 9.68 40.28
C CYS A 373 7.96 9.16 41.48
N SER A 374 7.50 10.05 42.38
CA SER A 374 6.68 9.65 43.53
C SER A 374 5.34 9.02 43.13
N GLN A 375 4.85 9.33 41.92
CA GLN A 375 3.63 8.75 41.37
C GLN A 375 3.89 7.46 40.58
N ASN A 376 5.15 7.11 40.26
CA ASN A 376 5.50 5.97 39.41
C ASN A 376 6.81 5.29 39.86
N LEU A 377 6.71 4.41 40.86
CA LEU A 377 7.84 3.75 41.52
C LEU A 377 8.54 2.66 40.68
N GLU A 378 7.96 2.21 39.57
CA GLU A 378 8.41 1.00 38.85
C GLU A 378 9.25 1.27 37.58
N ASN A 379 9.34 2.51 37.09
CA ASN A 379 9.98 2.79 35.81
C ASN A 379 11.41 3.36 35.94
N ILE A 380 12.40 2.52 35.62
CA ILE A 380 13.84 2.75 35.79
C ILE A 380 14.37 3.90 34.91
N ASP A 381 13.79 4.11 33.72
CA ASP A 381 14.23 5.15 32.78
C ASP A 381 14.07 6.56 33.37
N HIS A 382 13.16 6.74 34.32
CA HIS A 382 12.87 8.03 34.96
C HIS A 382 13.95 8.44 35.97
N TYR A 383 14.48 7.46 36.72
CA TYR A 383 15.65 7.69 37.59
C TYR A 383 16.91 8.01 36.79
N GLN A 384 17.01 7.54 35.53
CA GLN A 384 18.12 7.91 34.65
C GLN A 384 18.06 9.38 34.22
N TRP A 385 16.89 9.91 33.86
CA TRP A 385 16.73 11.34 33.50
C TRP A 385 16.97 12.26 34.70
N LYS A 386 16.41 11.92 35.87
CA LYS A 386 16.71 12.62 37.13
C LYS A 386 18.21 12.54 37.48
N GLY A 387 18.83 11.37 37.32
CA GLY A 387 20.26 11.16 37.54
C GLY A 387 21.14 12.00 36.61
N LYS A 388 20.79 12.09 35.32
CA LYS A 388 21.48 12.97 34.36
C LYS A 388 21.39 14.45 34.75
N LEU A 389 20.22 14.91 35.21
CA LEU A 389 20.04 16.30 35.68
C LEU A 389 20.86 16.58 36.95
N LEU A 390 20.85 15.65 37.92
CA LEU A 390 21.66 15.75 39.14
C LEU A 390 23.17 15.75 38.84
N LEU A 391 23.62 14.95 37.87
CA LEU A 391 25.01 14.95 37.39
C LEU A 391 25.41 16.30 36.77
N LEU A 392 24.55 16.89 35.93
CA LEU A 392 24.78 18.22 35.34
C LEU A 392 24.88 19.32 36.42
N LEU A 393 23.99 19.28 37.41
CA LEU A 393 24.02 20.18 38.57
C LEU A 393 25.31 20.03 39.40
N PHE A 394 25.73 18.79 39.66
CA PHE A 394 26.94 18.50 40.44
C PHE A 394 28.19 19.02 39.73
N ILE A 395 28.28 18.83 38.41
CA ILE A 395 29.39 19.33 37.58
C ILE A 395 29.40 20.88 37.54
N SER A 396 28.24 21.53 37.52
CA SER A 396 28.15 23.00 37.51
C SER A 396 28.54 23.67 38.83
N GLN A 397 28.46 22.95 39.96
CA GLN A 397 28.84 23.45 41.28
C GLN A 397 30.36 23.36 41.54
N ASP A 398 31.08 22.45 40.85
CA ASP A 398 32.53 22.28 40.99
C ASP A 398 33.37 23.33 40.22
N PHE A 399 32.73 24.25 39.47
CA PHE A 399 33.39 25.28 38.65
C PHE A 399 33.07 26.75 39.04
N ASN A 400 32.40 26.99 40.18
CA ASN A 400 32.14 28.35 40.71
C ASN A 400 32.98 28.71 41.93
#